data_AF-A0ABD5YPB8-F1
#
_entry.id   AF-A0ABD5YPB8-F1
#
_cell.length_a   1.000
_cell.length_b   1.000
_cell.length_c   1.000
_cell.angle_alpha   90.00
_cell.angle_beta   90.00
_cell.angle_gamma   90.00
#
_symmetry.space_group_name_H-M   'P 1'
#
loop_
_entity.id
_entity.type
_entity.pdbx_description
1 polymer ?
#
loop_
_entity_poly.entity_id
_entity_poly.type
_entity_poly.pdbx_seq_one_letter_code
_entity_poly.pdbx_strand_id
1 'polypeptide(L)'
;MFTLPFDPGDGTIFGAQAIGESGVDKRIDVLATAIAHRDTVFDIRDYDLACAPPYPAAKDTVNVLGMIGANVVEGIADVVHLDELLERKDEATVIDTRPPEMRRPKDGSTATRTSRLASSESGPPTPTRTGRCSRTVRSGRAPTWQRGYWQSTGYPLAA
;
A
#
# COMPACT_ATOMS: atom_id res chain seq x y z
N MET A 1 -2.81 -12.53 -1.38
CA MET A 1 -3.72 -11.37 -1.37
C MET A 1 -4.31 -11.28 0.02
N PHE A 2 -4.34 -10.07 0.58
CA PHE A 2 -4.89 -9.81 1.90
C PHE A 2 -5.89 -8.65 1.79
N THR A 3 -6.97 -8.73 2.56
CA THR A 3 -7.96 -7.68 2.74
C THR A 3 -8.18 -7.49 4.24
N LEU A 4 -8.11 -6.24 4.70
CA LEU A 4 -8.26 -5.87 6.11
C LEU A 4 -9.35 -4.79 6.23
N PRO A 5 -10.60 -5.13 6.56
CA PRO A 5 -11.60 -4.13 6.93
C PRO A 5 -11.28 -3.53 8.30
N PHE A 6 -11.27 -2.19 8.39
CA PHE A 6 -11.02 -1.44 9.61
C PHE A 6 -11.85 -0.15 9.64
N ASP A 7 -12.00 0.46 10.82
CA ASP A 7 -12.63 1.76 10.99
C ASP A 7 -11.66 2.89 10.59
N PRO A 8 -11.99 3.74 9.60
CA PRO A 8 -11.15 4.89 9.25
C PRO A 8 -11.08 5.96 10.35
N GLY A 9 -11.99 5.95 11.32
CA GLY A 9 -12.02 6.93 12.42
C GLY A 9 -10.95 6.70 13.47
N ASP A 10 -10.82 5.46 13.96
CA ASP A 10 -9.91 5.11 15.07
C ASP A 10 -8.91 3.99 14.74
N GLY A 11 -9.06 3.33 13.59
CA GLY A 11 -8.18 2.24 13.18
C GLY A 11 -8.54 0.87 13.74
N THR A 12 -9.72 0.70 14.34
CA THR A 12 -10.21 -0.59 14.86
C THR A 12 -10.31 -1.63 13.74
N ILE A 13 -9.74 -2.82 13.96
CA ILE A 13 -9.76 -3.91 12.97
C ILE A 13 -11.03 -4.75 13.14
N PHE A 14 -11.83 -4.88 12.08
CA PHE A 14 -13.07 -5.67 12.10
C PHE A 14 -12.88 -7.12 11.68
N GLY A 15 -11.82 -7.41 10.93
CA GLY A 15 -11.56 -8.75 10.40
C GLY A 15 -10.36 -8.78 9.47
N ALA A 16 -10.06 -9.97 8.97
CA ALA A 16 -9.03 -10.18 7.97
C ALA A 16 -9.43 -11.30 7.01
N GLN A 17 -9.05 -11.16 5.74
CA GLN A 17 -9.20 -12.18 4.72
C GLN A 17 -7.87 -12.35 3.99
N ALA A 18 -7.53 -13.59 3.64
CA ALA A 18 -6.29 -13.90 2.97
C ALA A 18 -6.43 -15.09 2.01
N ILE A 19 -5.82 -14.96 0.83
CA ILE A 19 -5.73 -16.01 -0.19
C ILE A 19 -4.30 -16.04 -0.71
N GLY A 20 -3.65 -17.20 -0.69
CA GLY A 20 -2.26 -17.33 -1.13
C GLY A 20 -1.73 -18.75 -0.97
N GLU A 21 -0.60 -19.03 -1.62
CA GLU A 21 -0.01 -20.37 -1.67
C GLU A 21 0.78 -20.74 -0.40
N SER A 22 1.34 -19.75 0.32
CA SER A 22 2.21 -20.03 1.47
C SER A 22 2.10 -18.97 2.57
N GLY A 23 2.11 -19.46 3.80
CA GLY A 23 2.17 -18.68 5.04
C GLY A 23 0.92 -17.81 5.29
N VAL A 24 -0.21 -18.13 4.66
CA VAL A 24 -1.49 -17.44 4.92
C VAL A 24 -1.97 -17.70 6.34
N ASP A 25 -1.91 -18.96 6.75
CA ASP A 25 -2.16 -19.47 8.11
C ASP A 25 -1.48 -18.60 9.17
N LYS A 26 -0.16 -18.41 9.06
CA LYS A 26 0.63 -17.66 10.05
C LYS A 26 0.16 -16.21 10.23
N ARG A 27 -0.25 -15.54 9.15
CA ARG A 27 -0.69 -14.13 9.23
C ARG A 27 -2.13 -14.04 9.72
N ILE A 28 -2.97 -14.99 9.35
CA ILE A 28 -4.33 -15.05 9.88
C ILE A 28 -4.32 -15.31 11.38
N ASP A 29 -3.44 -16.17 11.89
CA ASP A 29 -3.30 -16.40 13.34
C ASP A 29 -2.87 -15.14 14.10
N VAL A 30 -1.88 -14.40 13.57
CA VAL A 30 -1.42 -13.14 14.17
C VAL A 30 -2.54 -12.09 14.13
N LEU A 31 -3.23 -11.93 12.99
CA LEU A 31 -4.33 -10.97 12.87
C LEU A 31 -5.53 -11.35 13.75
N ALA A 32 -5.85 -12.64 13.88
CA ALA A 32 -6.88 -13.11 14.79
C ALA A 32 -6.53 -12.80 16.25
N THR A 33 -5.25 -12.95 16.63
CA THR A 33 -4.75 -12.57 17.96
C THR A 33 -4.87 -11.07 18.19
N ALA A 34 -4.48 -10.24 17.21
CA ALA A 34 -4.62 -8.79 17.27
C ALA A 34 -6.08 -8.36 17.46
N ILE A 35 -7.01 -8.94 16.69
CA ILE A 35 -8.45 -8.67 16.80
C ILE A 35 -8.98 -9.09 18.18
N ALA A 36 -8.55 -10.25 18.70
CA ALA A 36 -8.94 -10.71 20.03
C ALA A 36 -8.45 -9.76 21.14
N HIS A 37 -7.29 -9.12 20.97
CA HIS A 37 -6.76 -8.10 21.88
C HIS A 37 -7.33 -6.69 21.65
N ARG A 38 -8.16 -6.52 20.61
CA ARG A 38 -8.69 -5.21 20.17
C ARG A 38 -7.60 -4.23 19.74
N ASP A 39 -6.54 -4.77 19.16
CA ASP A 39 -5.47 -3.97 18.59
C ASP A 39 -5.95 -3.26 17.31
N THR A 40 -5.37 -2.09 17.06
CA THR A 40 -5.68 -1.22 15.92
C THR A 40 -4.67 -1.38 14.79
N VAL A 41 -4.92 -0.73 13.65
CA VAL A 41 -3.94 -0.62 12.55
C VAL A 41 -2.60 -0.02 12.98
N PHE A 42 -2.59 0.79 14.04
CA PHE A 42 -1.38 1.39 14.60
C PHE A 42 -0.55 0.37 15.38
N ASP A 43 -1.20 -0.54 16.09
CA ASP A 43 -0.52 -1.54 16.91
C ASP A 43 0.12 -2.63 16.03
N ILE A 44 -0.65 -3.16 15.06
CA ILE A 44 -0.15 -4.21 14.15
C ILE A 44 0.95 -3.70 13.22
N ARG A 45 1.07 -2.38 13.04
CA ARG A 45 2.19 -1.75 12.31
C ARG A 45 3.51 -2.00 13.03
N ASP A 46 3.48 -1.96 14.35
CA ASP A 46 4.65 -1.95 15.23
C ASP A 46 4.92 -3.33 15.88
N TYR A 47 4.14 -4.36 15.51
CA TYR A 47 4.39 -5.75 15.90
C TYR A 47 5.79 -6.23 15.49
N ASP A 48 6.54 -6.76 16.45
CA ASP A 48 7.83 -7.39 16.20
C ASP A 48 7.65 -8.88 15.86
N LEU A 49 7.58 -9.17 14.57
CA LEU A 49 7.38 -10.52 14.06
C LEU A 49 8.73 -11.15 13.68
N ALA A 50 8.91 -12.42 14.08
CA ALA A 50 10.14 -13.15 13.83
C ALA A 50 10.46 -13.23 12.34
N CYS A 51 11.62 -12.70 11.95
CA CYS A 51 12.13 -12.67 10.59
C CYS A 51 13.47 -13.41 10.50
N ALA A 52 13.60 -14.33 9.54
CA ALA A 52 14.87 -14.91 9.13
C ALA A 52 14.84 -15.18 7.61
N PRO A 53 16.00 -15.35 6.93
CA PRO A 53 16.05 -15.53 5.48
C PRO A 53 15.08 -16.57 4.87
N PRO A 54 14.82 -17.75 5.50
CA PRO A 54 13.84 -18.70 4.98
C PRO A 54 12.37 -18.38 5.33
N TYR A 55 12.10 -17.35 6.14
CA TYR A 55 10.78 -17.02 6.70
C TYR A 55 10.29 -15.62 6.22
N PRO A 56 9.55 -14.78 7.00
CA PRO A 56 9.03 -13.53 6.44
C PRO A 56 10.16 -12.53 6.20
N ALA A 57 9.85 -11.53 5.36
CA ALA A 57 10.74 -10.39 5.17
C ALA A 57 10.85 -9.54 6.44
N ALA A 58 11.84 -8.65 6.49
CA ALA A 58 12.05 -7.73 7.61
C ALA A 58 10.83 -6.84 7.93
N LYS A 59 9.94 -6.66 6.96
CA LYS A 59 8.58 -6.13 7.18
C LYS A 59 7.60 -7.21 6.77
N ASP A 60 6.95 -7.84 7.74
CA ASP A 60 5.91 -8.82 7.44
C ASP A 60 4.70 -8.13 6.80
N THR A 61 3.87 -8.93 6.14
CA THR A 61 2.63 -8.45 5.53
C THR A 61 1.69 -7.82 6.55
N VAL A 62 1.65 -8.31 7.80
CA VAL A 62 0.86 -7.72 8.89
C VAL A 62 1.28 -6.26 9.15
N ASN A 63 2.58 -6.00 9.29
CA ASN A 63 3.11 -4.64 9.47
C ASN A 63 2.78 -3.74 8.27
N VAL A 64 2.84 -4.29 7.05
CA VAL A 64 2.51 -3.54 5.83
C VAL A 64 1.03 -3.15 5.80
N LEU A 65 0.13 -4.06 6.19
CA LEU A 65 -1.30 -3.75 6.32
C LEU A 65 -1.53 -2.66 7.37
N GLY A 66 -0.85 -2.74 8.52
CA GLY A 66 -0.89 -1.70 9.55
C GLY A 66 -0.41 -0.33 9.04
N MET A 67 0.74 -0.28 8.34
CA MET A 67 1.23 0.96 7.73
C MET A 67 0.24 1.56 6.72
N ILE A 68 -0.39 0.73 5.89
CA ILE A 68 -1.39 1.23 4.92
C ILE A 68 -2.62 1.77 5.65
N GLY A 69 -3.14 1.03 6.64
CA GLY A 69 -4.27 1.47 7.46
C GLY A 69 -3.98 2.77 8.20
N ALA A 70 -2.83 2.86 8.86
CA ALA A 70 -2.39 4.07 9.56
C ALA A 70 -2.31 5.28 8.62
N ASN A 71 -1.78 5.11 7.40
CA ASN A 71 -1.74 6.21 6.43
C ASN A 71 -3.14 6.69 6.01
N VAL A 72 -4.15 5.80 5.99
CA VAL A 72 -5.54 6.18 5.70
C VAL A 72 -6.13 6.95 6.89
N VAL A 73 -5.98 6.43 8.11
CA VAL A 73 -6.51 7.07 9.33
C VAL A 73 -5.84 8.44 9.58
N GLU A 74 -4.54 8.56 9.32
CA GLU A 74 -3.78 9.81 9.46
C GLU A 74 -4.01 10.79 8.29
N GLY A 75 -4.79 10.43 7.26
CA GLY A 75 -5.06 11.28 6.10
C GLY A 75 -3.84 11.49 5.18
N ILE A 76 -2.82 10.65 5.29
CA ILE A 76 -1.61 10.67 4.44
C ILE A 76 -1.93 10.09 3.05
N ALA A 77 -2.86 9.13 2.98
CA ALA A 77 -3.24 8.46 1.75
C ALA A 77 -4.76 8.43 1.57
N ASP A 78 -5.24 9.10 0.52
CA ASP A 78 -6.62 8.95 0.03
C ASP A 78 -6.74 7.71 -0.85
N VAL A 79 -7.54 6.75 -0.40
CA VAL A 79 -7.78 5.49 -1.12
C VAL A 79 -9.10 5.55 -1.87
N VAL A 80 -9.09 5.11 -3.13
CA VAL A 80 -10.29 4.96 -3.96
C VAL A 80 -10.47 3.47 -4.23
N HIS A 81 -11.65 2.94 -3.92
CA HIS A 81 -11.99 1.56 -4.21
C HIS A 81 -12.29 1.36 -5.70
N LEU A 82 -12.16 0.12 -6.19
CA LEU A 82 -12.32 -0.17 -7.62
C LEU A 82 -13.70 0.23 -8.13
N ASP A 83 -14.75 -0.06 -7.36
CA ASP A 83 -16.13 0.22 -7.77
C ASP A 83 -16.35 1.75 -7.88
N GLU A 84 -15.90 2.52 -6.89
CA GLU A 84 -15.93 4.00 -6.93
C GLU A 84 -15.14 4.55 -8.14
N LEU A 85 -13.98 3.98 -8.45
CA LEU A 85 -13.18 4.40 -9.59
C LEU A 85 -13.90 4.12 -10.93
N LEU A 86 -14.63 3.02 -11.02
CA LEU A 86 -15.34 2.65 -12.25
C LEU A 86 -16.55 3.57 -12.47
N GLU A 87 -17.27 3.94 -11.41
CA GLU A 87 -18.40 4.86 -11.47
C GLU A 87 -17.96 6.28 -11.87
N ARG A 88 -16.80 6.72 -11.38
CA ARG A 88 -16.29 8.08 -11.57
C ARG A 88 -15.22 8.18 -12.65
N LYS A 89 -15.12 7.16 -13.51
CA LYS A 89 -14.03 7.03 -14.48
C LYS A 89 -13.95 8.22 -15.44
N ASP A 90 -15.11 8.78 -15.82
CA ASP A 90 -15.19 9.89 -16.77
C ASP A 90 -14.92 11.25 -16.12
N GLU A 91 -14.97 11.33 -14.78
CA GLU A 91 -14.69 12.54 -14.00
C GLU A 91 -13.22 12.65 -13.59
N ALA A 92 -12.46 11.55 -13.70
CA ALA A 92 -11.13 11.44 -13.15
C ALA A 92 -10.09 11.13 -14.23
N THR A 93 -8.95 11.83 -14.17
CA THR A 93 -7.77 11.48 -14.97
C THR A 93 -6.98 10.39 -14.26
N VAL A 94 -6.86 9.21 -14.88
CA VAL A 94 -6.11 8.06 -14.35
C VAL A 94 -4.66 8.11 -14.84
N ILE A 95 -3.72 8.24 -13.91
CA ILE A 95 -2.28 8.22 -14.20
C ILE A 95 -1.67 6.85 -13.88
N ASP A 96 -1.24 6.13 -14.92
CA ASP A 96 -0.54 4.85 -14.75
C ASP A 96 0.96 5.08 -14.49
N THR A 97 1.38 4.82 -13.25
CA THR A 97 2.75 5.02 -12.79
C THR A 97 3.65 3.80 -13.01
N ARG A 98 3.13 2.72 -13.59
CA ARG A 98 3.91 1.51 -13.86
C ARG A 98 5.00 1.75 -14.91
N PRO A 99 6.11 0.98 -14.84
CA PRO A 99 7.11 0.98 -15.90
C PRO A 99 6.51 0.65 -17.27
N PRO A 100 7.00 1.25 -18.38
CA PRO A 100 6.46 1.04 -19.72
C PRO A 100 6.29 -0.44 -20.11
N GLU A 101 7.24 -1.28 -19.72
CA GLU A 101 7.25 -2.71 -20.01
C GLU A 101 6.12 -3.51 -19.34
N MET A 102 5.49 -2.98 -18.28
CA MET A 102 4.36 -3.62 -17.59
C MET A 102 3.00 -3.07 -18.04
N ARG A 103 2.98 -2.13 -18.99
CA ARG A 103 1.74 -1.51 -19.49
C ARG A 103 1.10 -2.43 -20.51
N ARG A 104 -0.19 -2.75 -20.31
CA ARG A 104 -1.01 -3.30 -21.41
C ARG A 104 -1.44 -2.13 -22.31
N PRO A 105 -1.49 -2.30 -23.63
CA PRO A 105 -1.98 -1.26 -24.52
C PRO A 105 -3.51 -1.19 -24.43
N LYS A 106 -4.10 -0.35 -23.56
CA LYS A 106 -5.54 0.01 -23.58
C LYS A 106 -5.90 1.35 -22.89
N ASP A 107 -6.73 2.10 -23.62
CA ASP A 107 -7.90 2.95 -23.29
C ASP A 107 -7.80 3.96 -22.13
N GLY A 108 -7.27 5.16 -22.41
CA GLY A 108 -7.61 6.39 -21.69
C GLY A 108 -6.75 6.80 -20.48
N SER A 109 -5.75 6.00 -20.07
CA SER A 109 -4.83 6.39 -18.99
C SER A 109 -3.64 7.20 -19.50
N THR A 110 -3.39 8.38 -18.93
CA THR A 110 -2.20 9.20 -19.23
C THR A 110 -0.99 8.60 -18.50
N ALA A 111 0.01 8.15 -19.27
CA ALA A 111 1.05 7.28 -18.73
C ALA A 111 2.34 8.05 -18.38
N THR A 112 2.46 8.53 -17.14
CA THR A 112 3.66 9.26 -16.68
C THR A 112 4.56 8.37 -15.82
N ARG A 113 5.86 8.29 -16.15
CA ARG A 113 6.85 7.52 -15.39
C ARG A 113 7.05 8.14 -14.01
N THR A 114 7.08 7.35 -12.93
CA THR A 114 7.27 7.86 -11.55
C THR A 114 8.50 8.73 -11.39
N SER A 115 9.62 8.39 -12.05
CA SER A 115 10.84 9.21 -12.01
C SER A 115 10.69 10.57 -12.66
N ARG A 116 9.70 10.76 -13.55
CA ARG A 116 9.39 12.04 -14.21
C ARG A 116 8.31 12.82 -13.46
N LEU A 117 7.43 12.17 -12.70
CA LEU A 117 6.44 12.85 -11.86
C LEU A 117 7.10 13.76 -10.81
N ALA A 118 8.29 13.40 -10.32
CA ALA A 118 9.06 14.25 -9.42
C ALA A 118 9.73 15.46 -10.11
N SER A 119 9.77 15.49 -11.44
CA SER A 119 10.48 16.52 -12.23
C SER A 119 9.55 17.38 -13.08
N SER A 120 8.26 17.04 -13.16
CA SER A 120 7.26 17.82 -13.91
C SER A 120 6.35 18.56 -12.93
N GLU A 121 6.43 19.88 -12.91
CA GLU A 121 5.43 20.73 -12.25
C GLU A 121 4.07 20.53 -12.92
N SER A 122 3.10 19.99 -12.19
CA SER A 122 1.71 19.94 -12.63
C SER A 122 1.08 21.32 -12.44
N GLY A 123 0.44 21.85 -13.50
CA GLY A 123 -0.37 23.08 -13.47
C GLY A 123 -1.54 23.05 -12.48
N PRO A 124 -2.44 24.05 -12.50
CA PRO A 124 -3.32 24.40 -11.37
C PRO A 124 -4.16 23.23 -10.85
N PRO A 125 -4.54 23.24 -9.55
CA PRO A 125 -4.93 22.06 -8.80
C PRO A 125 -6.28 21.52 -9.28
N THR A 126 -6.22 20.63 -10.27
CA THR A 126 -7.31 19.69 -10.57
C THR A 126 -7.05 18.46 -9.71
N PRO A 127 -8.04 17.88 -9.01
CA PRO A 127 -7.84 16.71 -8.15
C PRO A 127 -7.31 15.53 -8.98
N THR A 128 -5.99 15.38 -9.00
CA THR A 128 -5.29 14.38 -9.80
C THR A 128 -5.12 13.15 -8.92
N ARG A 129 -5.97 12.13 -9.12
CA ARG A 129 -5.94 10.90 -8.33
C ARG A 129 -5.03 9.86 -9.01
N THR A 130 -3.93 9.51 -8.36
CA THR A 130 -2.93 8.55 -8.87
C THR A 130 -3.37 7.11 -8.64
N GLY A 131 -4.27 6.62 -9.49
CA GLY A 131 -4.79 5.25 -9.41
C GLY A 131 -4.13 4.30 -10.41
N ARG A 132 -3.43 3.29 -9.89
CA ARG A 132 -3.10 1.96 -10.46
C ARG A 132 -1.59 1.65 -10.42
N CYS A 133 -1.19 0.98 -9.33
CA CYS A 133 0.05 0.21 -9.21
C CYS A 133 -0.30 -1.29 -9.24
N SER A 134 0.53 -2.15 -9.82
CA SER A 134 0.23 -3.60 -9.97
C SER A 134 0.24 -4.38 -8.65
N ARG A 135 0.79 -3.79 -7.58
CA ARG A 135 0.65 -4.19 -6.17
C ARG A 135 0.63 -2.87 -5.38
N THR A 136 -0.34 -2.68 -4.49
CA THR A 136 -0.46 -1.44 -3.69
C THR A 136 0.58 -1.41 -2.58
N VAL A 137 1.87 -1.39 -2.94
CA VAL A 137 2.97 -0.81 -2.14
C VAL A 137 3.97 -0.25 -3.14
N ARG A 138 3.77 1.00 -3.55
CA ARG A 138 4.86 1.86 -3.97
C ARG A 138 4.69 3.17 -3.24
N SER A 139 5.58 3.36 -2.26
CA SER A 139 5.73 4.47 -1.33
C SER A 139 4.99 5.75 -1.71
N GLY A 140 4.18 6.27 -0.79
CA GLY A 140 3.90 7.69 -0.73
C GLY A 140 5.21 8.48 -0.75
N ARG A 141 5.51 9.08 -1.90
CA ARG A 141 6.53 10.11 -2.15
C ARG A 141 5.90 10.93 -3.28
N ALA A 142 5.39 12.14 -3.11
CA ALA A 142 5.88 13.31 -2.37
C ALA A 142 4.72 14.34 -2.18
N PRO A 143 4.85 15.44 -1.37
CA PRO A 143 6.07 16.02 -0.82
C PRO A 143 6.02 16.29 0.69
N THR A 144 6.72 15.46 1.46
CA THR A 144 7.26 15.86 2.77
C THR A 144 8.72 15.45 2.82
N TRP A 145 9.58 16.33 2.30
CA TRP A 145 11.02 16.21 2.45
C TRP A 145 11.43 16.93 3.75
N GLN A 146 11.68 16.15 4.81
CA GLN A 146 12.79 16.29 5.77
C GLN A 146 12.50 15.48 7.06
N ARG A 147 13.13 14.30 7.18
CA ARG A 147 13.91 13.81 8.35
C ARG A 147 14.11 12.30 8.26
N GLY A 148 15.37 11.87 8.18
CA GLY A 148 15.86 10.63 8.77
C GLY A 148 15.64 9.32 8.03
N TYR A 149 16.74 8.62 7.78
CA TYR A 149 16.88 7.18 7.48
C TYR A 149 16.57 6.69 6.05
N TRP A 150 17.55 6.94 5.19
CA TRP A 150 17.98 5.96 4.19
C TRP A 150 18.93 4.95 4.87
N GLN A 151 18.61 3.66 4.82
CA GLN A 151 19.64 2.62 4.72
C GLN A 151 19.27 1.62 3.63
N SER A 152 20.14 1.56 2.64
CA SER A 152 20.26 0.54 1.63
C SER A 152 20.55 -0.82 2.28
N THR A 153 19.73 -1.83 2.00
CA THR A 153 20.17 -3.22 2.03
C THR A 153 19.76 -3.87 0.72
N GLY A 154 20.67 -3.79 -0.25
CA GLY A 154 20.72 -4.81 -1.28
C GLY A 154 21.21 -6.10 -0.61
N TYR A 155 20.44 -7.18 -0.76
CA TYR A 155 20.98 -8.52 -0.64
C TYR A 155 20.72 -9.27 -1.95
N PRO A 156 21.74 -9.94 -2.50
CA PRO A 156 21.61 -10.74 -3.70
C PRO A 156 20.73 -11.96 -3.42
N LEU A 157 19.96 -12.34 -4.44
CA LEU A 157 19.19 -13.59 -4.49
C LEU A 157 20.13 -14.77 -4.23
N ALA A 158 19.89 -15.49 -3.15
CA ALA A 158 20.46 -16.81 -2.92
C ALA A 158 19.35 -17.86 -3.12
N ALA A 159 19.68 -18.86 -3.94
CA ALA A 159 18.92 -20.00 -4.47
C ALA A 159 17.98 -19.70 -5.64
#